data_AF-A0A914BDB9-F1
#
_entry.id   AF-A0A914BDB9-F1
#
_cell.length_a   1.000
_cell.length_b   1.000
_cell.length_c   1.000
_cell.angle_alpha   90.00
_cell.angle_beta   90.00
_cell.angle_gamma   90.00
#
_symmetry.space_group_name_H-M   'P 1'
#
loop_
_entity.id
_entity.type
_entity.pdbx_description
1 polymer ?
#
loop_
_entity_poly.entity_id
_entity_poly.type
_entity_poly.pdbx_seq_one_letter_code
_entity_poly.pdbx_strand_id
1 'polypeptide(L)'
;MVTLLALFSLAFLGSANGNWPVGNDDSYEGLKFYEMNLECNDALSECEHRFSGHFSAFKGLPFQTIDHVLEYTKDPYQLKFDTKVATVDMKARFDQDDPSETFHFCSELTEDKAVPVIGLYHGKWTLCLENDFSGLTIPADCTAPVAVSKIVGSLNDGKLLGQQVLYCMPS
;
A
#
# COMPACT_ATOMS: atom_id res chain seq x y z
N MET A 1 -20.26 36.81 -29.78
CA MET A 1 -20.47 36.46 -28.36
C MET A 1 -20.03 35.02 -28.16
N VAL A 2 -18.74 34.81 -27.98
CA VAL A 2 -18.11 33.52 -27.67
C VAL A 2 -17.02 33.87 -26.66
N THR A 3 -16.76 33.00 -25.69
CA THR A 3 -15.79 33.12 -24.57
C THR A 3 -16.35 33.66 -23.24
N LEU A 4 -17.13 32.84 -22.53
CA LEU A 4 -17.31 32.98 -21.07
C LEU A 4 -17.86 31.71 -20.40
N LEU A 5 -17.43 30.52 -20.86
CA LEU A 5 -17.87 29.23 -20.28
C LEU A 5 -16.75 28.21 -20.04
N ALA A 6 -15.48 28.65 -20.05
CA ALA A 6 -14.33 27.76 -19.88
C ALA A 6 -13.61 27.90 -18.53
N LEU A 7 -14.15 28.68 -17.57
CA LEU A 7 -13.47 29.00 -16.31
C LEU A 7 -14.06 28.33 -15.05
N PHE A 8 -15.12 27.52 -15.18
CA PHE A 8 -15.73 26.87 -14.01
C PHE A 8 -15.36 25.39 -13.83
N SER A 9 -14.57 24.81 -14.73
CA SER A 9 -14.21 23.38 -14.69
C SER A 9 -12.82 23.09 -14.10
N LEU A 10 -12.00 24.12 -13.79
CA LEU A 10 -10.65 23.94 -13.24
C LEU A 10 -10.58 23.93 -11.70
N ALA A 11 -11.71 24.05 -10.99
CA ALA A 11 -11.71 24.17 -9.52
C ALA A 11 -11.83 22.83 -8.76
N PHE A 12 -11.85 21.68 -9.45
CA PHE A 12 -12.02 20.36 -8.80
C PHE A 12 -10.88 19.36 -9.03
N LEU A 13 -9.75 19.79 -9.61
CA LEU A 13 -8.50 19.01 -9.60
C LEU A 13 -7.71 19.28 -8.31
N GLY A 14 -8.42 19.28 -7.18
CA GLY A 14 -7.75 19.20 -5.88
C GLY A 14 -7.25 17.77 -5.73
N SER A 15 -5.95 17.56 -5.92
CA SER A 15 -5.28 16.35 -5.44
C SER A 15 -5.74 16.15 -4.00
N ALA A 16 -6.45 15.05 -3.76
CA ALA A 16 -6.90 14.70 -2.43
C ALA A 16 -5.66 14.33 -1.60
N ASN A 17 -5.00 15.34 -1.05
CA ASN A 17 -4.02 15.13 0.01
C ASN A 17 -4.80 14.65 1.22
N GLY A 18 -4.80 13.34 1.43
CA GLY A 18 -5.31 12.71 2.63
C GLY A 18 -4.72 13.40 3.86
N ASN A 19 -5.56 13.64 4.86
CA ASN A 19 -5.22 14.36 6.09
C ASN A 19 -4.11 13.63 6.87
N TRP A 20 -2.86 13.91 6.56
CA TRP A 20 -1.73 13.65 7.45
C TRP A 20 -1.08 14.97 7.86
N PRO A 21 -0.78 15.16 9.17
CA PRO A 21 -0.07 16.34 9.61
C PRO A 21 1.35 16.32 9.02
N VAL A 22 1.61 17.27 8.11
CA VAL A 22 2.95 17.55 7.56
C VAL A 22 3.92 17.77 8.72
N GLY A 23 4.92 16.89 8.88
CA GLY A 23 5.98 17.08 9.87
C GLY A 23 6.50 15.84 10.61
N ASN A 24 6.00 14.64 10.33
CA ASN A 24 6.66 13.41 10.79
C ASN A 24 7.56 12.89 9.66
N ASP A 25 8.87 12.87 9.91
CA ASP A 25 9.95 12.31 9.07
C ASP A 25 9.47 11.35 7.95
N ASP A 26 9.23 11.91 6.76
CA ASP A 26 8.75 11.20 5.56
C ASP A 26 9.82 10.30 4.92
N SER A 27 11.02 10.23 5.51
CA SER A 27 12.17 9.61 4.85
C SER A 27 12.01 8.10 4.65
N TYR A 28 11.17 7.42 5.45
CA TYR A 28 11.04 5.95 5.50
C TYR A 28 12.41 5.22 5.55
N GLU A 29 13.47 5.95 5.90
CA GLU A 29 14.86 5.52 5.87
C GLU A 29 15.06 4.47 6.95
N GLY A 30 15.40 3.24 6.54
CA GLY A 30 15.60 2.11 7.45
C GLY A 30 14.47 1.08 7.48
N LEU A 31 13.36 1.29 6.77
CA LEU A 31 12.39 0.22 6.54
C LEU A 31 12.96 -0.85 5.60
N LYS A 32 12.57 -2.10 5.80
CA LYS A 32 12.92 -3.16 4.85
C LYS A 32 12.18 -2.92 3.54
N PHE A 33 12.87 -3.07 2.43
CA PHE A 33 12.30 -2.92 1.09
C PHE A 33 12.25 -4.28 0.40
N TYR A 34 11.10 -4.63 -0.14
CA TYR A 34 10.86 -5.86 -0.88
C TYR A 34 10.26 -5.54 -2.23
N GLU A 35 10.59 -6.37 -3.22
CA GLU A 35 9.95 -6.37 -4.52
C GLU A 35 9.11 -7.64 -4.66
N MET A 36 7.91 -7.50 -5.19
CA MET A 36 7.00 -8.60 -5.50
C MET A 36 6.50 -8.47 -6.94
N ASN A 37 6.78 -9.46 -7.75
CA ASN A 37 6.20 -9.57 -9.08
C ASN A 37 4.76 -10.06 -8.99
N LEU A 38 3.89 -9.45 -9.77
CA LEU A 38 2.52 -9.91 -9.97
C LEU A 38 2.51 -11.09 -10.95
N GLU A 39 1.56 -11.99 -10.74
CA GLU A 39 1.16 -12.99 -11.71
C GLU A 39 -0.01 -12.45 -12.52
N CYS A 40 0.13 -12.38 -13.84
CA CYS A 40 -0.85 -11.75 -14.72
C CYS A 40 -1.49 -12.76 -15.69
N ASN A 41 -2.68 -12.43 -16.16
CA ASN A 41 -3.27 -13.07 -17.33
C ASN A 41 -2.49 -12.75 -18.62
N ASP A 42 -2.78 -13.47 -19.71
CA ASP A 42 -2.09 -13.31 -21.02
C ASP A 42 -2.17 -11.87 -21.58
N ALA A 43 -3.20 -11.12 -21.20
CA ALA A 43 -3.43 -9.76 -21.65
C ALA A 43 -2.76 -8.69 -20.75
N LEU A 44 -2.09 -9.09 -19.66
CA LEU A 44 -1.49 -8.22 -18.65
C LEU A 44 -2.50 -7.17 -18.10
N SER A 45 -3.76 -7.59 -18.01
CA SER A 45 -4.90 -6.71 -17.68
C SER A 45 -5.48 -6.98 -16.31
N GLU A 46 -5.32 -8.21 -15.82
CA GLU A 46 -5.67 -8.65 -14.48
C GLU A 46 -4.45 -9.36 -13.93
N CYS A 47 -3.96 -8.88 -12.80
CA CYS A 47 -2.78 -9.41 -12.14
C CYS A 47 -3.01 -9.53 -10.65
N GLU A 48 -2.32 -10.47 -10.02
CA GLU A 48 -2.40 -10.66 -8.59
C GLU A 48 -1.07 -11.06 -7.99
N HIS A 49 -0.89 -10.74 -6.72
CA HIS A 49 0.14 -11.34 -5.89
C HIS A 49 -0.53 -12.02 -4.70
N ARG A 50 -0.24 -13.30 -4.50
CA ARG A 50 -0.72 -14.08 -3.36
C ARG A 50 0.46 -14.50 -2.49
N PHE A 51 0.37 -14.20 -1.21
CA PHE A 51 1.31 -14.67 -0.21
C PHE A 51 0.53 -15.38 0.90
N SER A 52 0.93 -16.61 1.22
CA SER A 52 0.48 -17.30 2.42
C SER A 52 1.70 -17.71 3.23
N GLY A 53 1.66 -17.41 4.52
CA GLY A 53 2.80 -17.62 5.41
C GLY A 53 2.37 -17.94 6.83
N HIS A 54 3.32 -18.45 7.60
CA HIS A 54 3.15 -18.66 9.03
C HIS A 54 4.16 -17.82 9.78
N PHE A 55 3.72 -17.09 10.79
CA PHE A 55 4.61 -16.38 11.69
C PHE A 55 4.19 -16.57 13.14
N SER A 56 5.18 -16.55 14.03
CA SER A 56 4.95 -16.55 15.47
C SER A 56 5.34 -15.17 15.97
N ALA A 57 4.33 -14.37 16.33
CA ALA A 57 4.52 -13.04 16.90
C ALA A 57 5.35 -13.08 18.20
N PHE A 58 5.19 -14.14 18.99
CA PHE A 58 5.86 -14.30 20.29
C PHE A 58 6.27 -15.74 20.53
N LYS A 59 7.46 -15.91 21.11
CA LYS A 59 7.98 -17.21 21.52
C LYS A 59 6.98 -17.91 22.45
N GLY A 60 6.45 -19.06 22.01
CA GLY A 60 5.51 -19.88 22.78
C GLY A 60 4.04 -19.70 22.40
N LEU A 61 3.70 -18.75 21.51
CA LEU A 61 2.37 -18.68 20.91
C LEU A 61 2.29 -19.53 19.62
N PRO A 62 1.11 -20.09 19.31
CA PRO A 62 0.89 -20.81 18.07
C PRO A 62 1.19 -19.89 16.87
N PHE A 63 1.70 -20.51 15.80
CA PHE A 63 1.88 -19.81 14.53
C PHE A 63 0.54 -19.29 14.04
N GLN A 64 0.52 -18.03 13.62
CA GLN A 64 -0.60 -17.43 12.91
C GLN A 64 -0.35 -17.58 11.42
N THR A 65 -1.40 -17.97 10.69
CA THR A 65 -1.40 -17.92 9.23
C THR A 65 -1.75 -16.49 8.81
N ILE A 66 -0.95 -15.96 7.90
CA ILE A 66 -1.25 -14.75 7.15
C ILE A 66 -1.54 -15.16 5.71
N ASP A 67 -2.68 -14.72 5.20
CA ASP A 67 -3.03 -14.79 3.79
C ASP A 67 -3.15 -13.35 3.27
N HIS A 68 -2.35 -13.01 2.28
CA HIS A 68 -2.27 -11.69 1.68
C HIS A 68 -2.52 -11.82 0.17
N VAL A 69 -3.41 -10.99 -0.35
CA VAL A 69 -3.73 -10.91 -1.77
C VAL A 69 -3.74 -9.44 -2.17
N LEU A 70 -2.93 -9.11 -3.18
CA LEU A 70 -3.06 -7.86 -3.91
C LEU A 70 -3.56 -8.18 -5.31
N GLU A 71 -4.61 -7.50 -5.76
CA GLU A 71 -5.16 -7.64 -7.11
C GLU A 71 -5.07 -6.29 -7.82
N TYR A 72 -4.63 -6.32 -9.07
CA TYR A 72 -4.51 -5.18 -9.97
C TYR A 72 -5.33 -5.44 -11.23
N THR A 73 -6.17 -4.48 -11.61
CA THR A 73 -6.86 -4.46 -12.91
C THR A 73 -6.49 -3.17 -13.63
N LYS A 74 -6.16 -3.29 -14.92
CA LYS A 74 -5.67 -2.17 -15.73
C LYS A 74 -6.77 -1.22 -16.21
N ASP A 75 -7.90 -1.77 -16.64
CA ASP A 75 -9.02 -1.00 -17.22
C ASP A 75 -10.38 -1.61 -16.83
N PRO A 76 -11.15 -0.98 -15.93
CA PRO A 76 -10.79 0.24 -15.19
C PRO A 76 -9.61 0.01 -14.24
N TYR A 77 -8.83 1.06 -13.94
CA TYR A 77 -7.73 0.94 -12.99
C TYR A 77 -8.29 0.63 -11.60
N GLN A 78 -7.89 -0.51 -11.06
CA GLN A 78 -8.31 -0.96 -9.75
C GLN A 78 -7.16 -1.64 -9.05
N LEU A 79 -7.03 -1.34 -7.75
CA LEU A 79 -6.12 -2.00 -6.85
C LEU A 79 -6.91 -2.47 -5.63
N LYS A 80 -6.89 -3.78 -5.38
CA LYS A 80 -7.48 -4.37 -4.18
C LYS A 80 -6.38 -4.97 -3.32
N PHE A 81 -6.57 -4.83 -2.03
CA PHE A 81 -5.69 -5.36 -1.01
C PHE A 81 -6.56 -6.10 0.00
N ASP A 82 -6.33 -7.40 0.16
CA ASP A 82 -6.97 -8.24 1.17
C ASP A 82 -5.86 -8.90 2.01
N THR A 83 -5.91 -8.74 3.32
CA THR A 83 -4.99 -9.38 4.25
C THR A 83 -5.76 -9.94 5.42
N LYS A 84 -5.67 -11.26 5.56
CA LYS A 84 -6.29 -12.01 6.64
C LYS A 84 -5.24 -12.59 7.55
N VAL A 85 -5.34 -12.29 8.84
CA VAL A 85 -4.47 -12.83 9.88
C VAL A 85 -5.31 -13.21 11.10
N ALA A 86 -5.31 -14.51 11.43
CA ALA A 86 -6.15 -15.06 12.49
C ALA A 86 -7.63 -14.63 12.36
N THR A 87 -8.12 -13.77 13.26
CA THR A 87 -9.49 -13.24 13.27
C THR A 87 -9.62 -11.87 12.62
N VAL A 88 -8.50 -11.26 12.19
CA VAL A 88 -8.48 -9.96 11.54
C VAL A 88 -8.55 -10.15 10.04
N ASP A 89 -9.46 -9.40 9.42
CA ASP A 89 -9.62 -9.32 7.98
C ASP A 89 -9.52 -7.83 7.59
N MET A 90 -8.48 -7.49 6.84
CA MET A 90 -8.21 -6.14 6.38
C MET A 90 -8.41 -6.08 4.87
N LYS A 91 -9.38 -5.28 4.44
CA LYS A 91 -9.66 -5.06 3.02
C LYS A 91 -9.56 -3.59 2.69
N ALA A 92 -8.84 -3.29 1.62
CA ALA A 92 -8.85 -1.98 0.99
C ALA A 92 -9.09 -2.17 -0.51
N ARG A 93 -9.82 -1.22 -1.08
CA ARG A 93 -10.07 -1.16 -2.51
C ARG A 93 -9.89 0.28 -2.95
N PHE A 94 -9.12 0.45 -4.00
CA PHE A 94 -8.86 1.71 -4.66
C PHE A 94 -9.26 1.56 -6.12
N ASP A 95 -10.11 2.47 -6.59
CA ASP A 95 -10.56 2.54 -7.98
C ASP A 95 -10.13 3.92 -8.51
N GLN A 96 -9.64 3.97 -9.75
CA GLN A 96 -9.21 5.21 -10.39
C GLN A 96 -9.64 5.22 -11.85
N ASP A 97 -10.11 6.37 -12.32
CA ASP A 97 -10.52 6.53 -13.73
C ASP A 97 -9.30 6.74 -14.65
N ASP A 98 -8.27 7.44 -14.18
CA ASP A 98 -7.04 7.71 -14.92
C ASP A 98 -5.83 7.05 -14.22
N PRO A 99 -5.22 5.99 -14.78
CA PRO A 99 -4.07 5.31 -14.19
C PRO A 99 -2.78 6.13 -14.18
N SER A 100 -2.75 7.28 -14.87
CA SER A 100 -1.59 8.18 -14.89
C SER A 100 -1.56 9.15 -13.72
N GLU A 101 -2.68 9.32 -13.02
CA GLU A 101 -2.75 10.16 -11.83
C GLU A 101 -2.14 9.44 -10.61
N THR A 102 -1.41 10.20 -9.79
CA THR A 102 -0.85 9.66 -8.55
C THR A 102 -1.91 9.53 -7.46
N PHE A 103 -1.87 8.46 -6.69
CA PHE A 103 -2.68 8.26 -5.49
C PHE A 103 -1.81 7.94 -4.28
N HIS A 104 -2.33 8.34 -3.12
CA HIS A 104 -1.76 8.04 -1.82
C HIS A 104 -2.90 7.79 -0.83
N PHE A 105 -3.03 6.56 -0.36
CA PHE A 105 -4.08 6.14 0.54
C PHE A 105 -3.48 5.51 1.79
N CYS A 106 -3.71 6.11 2.96
CA CYS A 106 -3.26 5.59 4.24
C CYS A 106 -4.41 5.31 5.20
N SER A 107 -4.27 4.26 5.98
CA SER A 107 -5.18 3.89 7.05
C SER A 107 -4.40 3.56 8.31
N GLU A 108 -4.83 4.12 9.44
CA GLU A 108 -4.30 3.72 10.74
C GLU A 108 -4.82 2.32 11.10
N LEU A 109 -3.90 1.43 11.49
CA LEU A 109 -4.22 0.14 12.05
C LEU A 109 -4.41 0.32 13.56
N THR A 110 -5.65 0.13 14.01
CA THR A 110 -6.00 0.10 15.42
C THR A 110 -5.31 -1.08 16.12
N GLU A 111 -5.07 -1.00 17.44
CA GLU A 111 -4.32 -2.04 18.18
C GLU A 111 -4.89 -3.45 17.98
N ASP A 112 -6.21 -3.60 17.91
CA ASP A 112 -6.91 -4.87 17.65
C ASP A 112 -6.62 -5.46 16.26
N LYS A 113 -6.30 -4.62 15.27
CA LYS A 113 -5.90 -5.04 13.92
C LYS A 113 -4.39 -5.18 13.77
N ALA A 114 -3.63 -4.35 14.46
CA ALA A 114 -2.17 -4.35 14.41
C ALA A 114 -1.58 -5.57 15.12
N VAL A 115 -1.99 -5.85 16.36
CA VAL A 115 -1.40 -6.93 17.18
C VAL A 115 -1.38 -8.28 16.47
N PRO A 116 -2.47 -8.75 15.82
CA PRO A 116 -2.46 -10.02 15.11
C PRO A 116 -1.52 -10.03 13.91
N VAL A 117 -1.42 -8.93 13.14
CA VAL A 117 -0.70 -8.85 11.86
C VAL A 117 0.81 -8.71 12.03
N ILE A 118 1.27 -7.95 13.01
CA ILE A 118 2.69 -7.59 13.19
C ILE A 118 3.27 -8.05 14.53
N GLY A 119 2.45 -8.63 15.40
CA GLY A 119 2.92 -9.21 16.66
C GLY A 119 3.46 -8.20 17.66
N LEU A 120 3.14 -6.91 17.52
CA LEU A 120 3.66 -5.86 18.39
C LEU A 120 2.52 -5.25 19.18
N TYR A 121 2.62 -5.37 20.50
CA TYR A 121 1.78 -4.65 21.46
C TYR A 121 2.38 -3.26 21.66
N HIS A 122 1.54 -2.23 21.55
CA HIS A 122 1.86 -0.81 21.70
C HIS A 122 2.56 -0.17 20.50
N GLY A 123 1.81 0.69 19.81
CA GLY A 123 2.31 1.54 18.73
C GLY A 123 1.17 2.02 17.83
N LYS A 124 1.35 3.18 17.22
CA LYS A 124 0.50 3.60 16.11
C LYS A 124 1.08 3.02 14.83
N TRP A 125 0.28 2.23 14.14
CA TRP A 125 0.64 1.61 12.88
C TRP A 125 -0.19 2.20 11.76
N THR A 126 0.43 2.37 10.61
CA THR A 126 -0.21 2.91 9.42
C THR A 126 0.12 2.00 8.25
N LEU A 127 -0.90 1.63 7.50
CA LEU A 127 -0.78 0.98 6.21
C LEU A 127 -1.08 2.02 5.13
N CYS A 128 -0.12 2.26 4.25
CA CYS A 128 -0.28 3.12 3.08
C CYS A 128 -0.17 2.30 1.81
N LEU A 129 -0.89 2.73 0.78
CA LEU A 129 -0.86 2.22 -0.58
C LEU A 129 -0.78 3.42 -1.52
N GLU A 130 0.19 3.42 -2.42
CA GLU A 130 0.46 4.54 -3.32
C GLU A 130 1.09 4.09 -4.64
N ASN A 131 1.04 4.93 -5.66
CA ASN A 131 1.79 4.77 -6.91
C ASN A 131 2.77 5.93 -7.15
N ASP A 132 3.11 6.68 -6.10
CA ASP A 132 4.26 7.58 -6.13
C ASP A 132 5.53 6.79 -5.80
N PHE A 133 6.40 6.67 -6.80
CA PHE A 133 7.67 5.96 -6.69
C PHE A 133 8.85 6.91 -6.47
N SER A 134 8.59 8.21 -6.30
CA SER A 134 9.64 9.19 -6.05
C SER A 134 10.38 8.84 -4.75
N GLY A 135 11.71 8.92 -4.81
CA GLY A 135 12.57 8.53 -3.68
C GLY A 135 12.83 7.02 -3.54
N LEU A 136 12.20 6.16 -4.37
CA LEU A 136 12.52 4.74 -4.41
C LEU A 136 13.52 4.43 -5.53
N THR A 137 14.45 3.52 -5.26
CA THR A 137 15.30 2.94 -6.31
C THR A 137 14.57 1.73 -6.89
N ILE A 138 14.00 1.90 -8.08
CA ILE A 138 13.28 0.83 -8.78
C ILE A 138 14.29 -0.18 -9.33
N PRO A 139 14.22 -1.46 -8.92
CA PRO A 139 15.10 -2.51 -9.44
C PRO A 139 14.93 -2.69 -10.95
N ALA A 140 15.98 -3.12 -11.64
CA ALA A 140 16.00 -3.20 -13.10
C ALA A 140 15.07 -4.30 -13.66
N ASP A 141 14.71 -5.29 -12.84
CA ASP A 141 13.75 -6.36 -13.07
C ASP A 141 12.28 -5.92 -12.94
N CYS A 142 12.04 -4.77 -12.31
CA CYS A 142 10.72 -4.15 -12.24
C CYS A 142 10.45 -3.29 -13.49
N THR A 143 9.95 -3.90 -14.55
CA THR A 143 9.73 -3.22 -15.85
C THR A 143 8.60 -2.19 -15.81
N ALA A 144 7.56 -2.45 -15.01
CA ALA A 144 6.46 -1.52 -14.79
C ALA A 144 5.99 -1.60 -13.32
N PRO A 145 6.34 -0.59 -12.48
CA PRO A 145 5.86 -0.54 -11.11
C PRO A 145 4.37 -0.20 -11.08
N VAL A 146 3.62 -0.88 -10.21
CA VAL A 146 2.16 -0.77 -10.10
C VAL A 146 1.76 0.03 -8.87
N ALA A 147 2.31 -0.35 -7.71
CA ALA A 147 2.04 0.29 -6.43
C ALA A 147 3.12 -0.05 -5.41
N VAL A 148 3.18 0.71 -4.34
CA VAL A 148 3.97 0.42 -3.14
C VAL A 148 3.02 0.34 -1.96
N SER A 149 3.09 -0.76 -1.20
CA SER A 149 2.49 -0.81 0.12
C SER A 149 3.54 -0.50 1.17
N LYS A 150 3.20 0.34 2.15
CA LYS A 150 4.06 0.68 3.29
C LYS A 150 3.30 0.36 4.56
N ILE A 151 3.85 -0.51 5.40
CA ILE A 151 3.38 -0.67 6.77
C ILE A 151 4.43 -0.08 7.69
N VAL A 152 4.03 0.90 8.49
CA VAL A 152 4.96 1.65 9.34
C VAL A 152 4.38 1.76 10.74
N GLY A 153 5.20 1.48 11.73
CA GLY A 153 4.89 1.64 13.15
C GLY A 153 5.90 2.56 13.80
N SER A 154 5.43 3.40 14.69
CA SER A 154 6.30 4.19 15.57
C SER A 154 6.41 3.52 16.94
N LEU A 155 7.65 3.32 17.39
CA LEU A 155 7.94 2.93 18.76
C LEU A 155 8.00 4.17 19.68
N ASN A 156 7.88 3.94 20.99
CA ASN A 156 7.94 5.00 22.00
C ASN A 156 9.28 5.78 22.01
N ASP A 157 10.35 5.21 21.45
CA ASP A 157 11.66 5.86 21.31
C ASP A 157 11.82 6.63 19.99
N GLY A 158 10.73 6.78 19.21
CA GLY A 158 10.71 7.47 17.93
C GLY A 158 11.24 6.64 16.75
N LYS A 159 11.69 5.40 16.97
CA LYS A 159 12.13 4.53 15.87
C LYS A 159 10.93 4.05 15.05
N LEU A 160 11.12 4.06 13.73
CA LEU A 160 10.19 3.46 12.80
C LEU A 160 10.51 1.97 12.63
N LEU A 161 9.46 1.15 12.65
CA LEU A 161 9.48 -0.25 12.28
C LEU A 161 8.55 -0.47 11.10
N GLY A 162 8.84 -1.49 10.31
CA GLY A 162 7.94 -1.91 9.25
C GLY A 162 8.67 -2.26 7.97
N GLN A 163 7.94 -2.17 6.87
CA GLN A 163 8.42 -2.55 5.56
C GLN A 163 7.68 -1.81 4.46
N GLN A 164 8.33 -1.79 3.30
CA GLN A 164 7.82 -1.31 2.04
C GLN A 164 7.85 -2.46 1.05
N VAL A 165 6.79 -2.65 0.28
CA VAL A 165 6.67 -3.67 -0.76
C VAL A 165 6.31 -2.99 -2.07
N LEU A 166 7.23 -3.00 -3.01
CA LEU A 166 6.99 -2.58 -4.39
C LEU A 166 6.37 -3.74 -5.18
N TYR A 167 5.22 -3.50 -5.80
CA TYR A 167 4.57 -4.45 -6.68
C TYR A 167 4.86 -4.09 -8.14
N CYS A 168 5.33 -5.07 -8.89
CA CYS A 168 5.80 -4.90 -10.27
C CYS A 168 5.04 -5.82 -11.22
N MET A 169 4.78 -5.35 -12.43
CA MET A 169 4.34 -6.23 -13.51
C MET A 169 5.44 -7.25 -13.83
N PRO A 170 5.08 -8.50 -14.19
CA PRO A 170 6.06 -9.48 -14.64
C PRO A 170 6.69 -9.02 -15.95
N SER A 171 8.00 -9.28 -16.09
CA SER A 171 8.79 -9.00 -17.30
C SER A 171 8.40 -9.87 -18.49
#